data_AF-A0A8T3SHV3-F1
#
_entry.id   AF-A0A8T3SHV3-F1
#
_cell.length_a   1.000
_cell.length_b   1.000
_cell.length_c   1.000
_cell.angle_alpha   90.00
_cell.angle_beta   90.00
_cell.angle_gamma   90.00
#
_symmetry.space_group_name_H-M   'P 1'
#
loop_
_entity.id
_entity.type
_entity.pdbx_description
1 polymer ?
#
loop_
_entity_poly.entity_id
_entity_poly.type
_entity_poly.pdbx_seq_one_letter_code
_entity_poly.pdbx_strand_id
1 'polypeptide(L)'
;MLLRFLHPRSLYHHSISIFLLVTFASIVQADAPFITDDPDISDVGQLQLYFYSTVQSAKHTNQIIFPALEIDYGFVPNVELHLQIPILTFIPQRVTRAAGLSDIEASFKYQFIDETTYFPSVAIVPTIELPTGDASRNLGNGRPWYKLPFWFGKVLGKWATYGGWFSFQPGYRYAKLFIRWLGFTI
;
A
#
# COMPACT_ATOMS: atom_id res chain seq x y z
N MET A 1 -31.29 -47.21 11.37
CA MET A 1 -30.57 -46.37 12.35
C MET A 1 -29.10 -46.78 12.30
N LEU A 2 -28.26 -46.06 11.54
CA LEU A 2 -26.83 -46.37 11.34
C LEU A 2 -26.04 -45.08 11.58
N LEU A 3 -25.26 -45.04 12.66
CA LEU A 3 -24.31 -43.97 12.98
C LEU A 3 -22.95 -44.34 12.41
N ARG A 4 -22.42 -43.53 11.49
CA ARG A 4 -21.02 -43.58 11.05
C ARG A 4 -20.20 -42.55 11.83
N PHE A 5 -19.13 -43.02 12.46
CA PHE A 5 -18.07 -42.20 13.07
C PHE A 5 -17.25 -41.49 11.98
N LEU A 6 -17.07 -40.18 12.11
CA LEU A 6 -16.10 -39.39 11.33
C LEU A 6 -14.75 -39.38 12.06
N HIS A 7 -13.68 -39.72 11.33
CA HIS A 7 -12.29 -39.69 11.78
C HIS A 7 -11.71 -38.26 11.65
N PRO A 8 -11.02 -37.70 12.67
CA PRO A 8 -10.38 -36.39 12.56
C PRO A 8 -8.93 -36.53 12.05
N ARG A 9 -8.66 -36.13 10.80
CA ARG A 9 -7.27 -36.04 10.26
C ARG A 9 -6.84 -34.62 9.83
N SER A 10 -7.63 -33.58 10.11
CA SER A 10 -7.43 -32.24 9.53
C SER A 10 -6.87 -31.16 10.50
N LEU A 11 -6.61 -31.48 11.76
CA LEU A 11 -6.30 -30.46 12.78
C LEU A 11 -4.81 -30.06 12.86
N TYR A 12 -3.90 -30.83 12.29
CA TYR A 12 -2.45 -30.60 12.48
C TYR A 12 -1.84 -29.52 11.57
N HIS A 13 -2.43 -29.23 10.40
CA HIS A 13 -1.85 -28.26 9.44
C HIS A 13 -2.14 -26.80 9.80
N HIS A 14 -3.27 -26.55 10.47
CA HIS A 14 -3.67 -25.21 10.89
C HIS A 14 -2.76 -24.70 12.01
N SER A 15 -2.38 -25.58 12.95
CA SER A 15 -1.53 -25.23 14.09
C SER A 15 -0.11 -24.83 13.69
N ILE A 16 0.46 -25.48 12.67
CA ILE A 16 1.81 -25.17 12.15
C ILE A 16 1.83 -23.81 11.46
N SER A 17 0.77 -23.49 10.70
CA SER A 17 0.64 -22.20 9.99
C SER A 17 0.49 -21.03 10.95
N ILE A 18 -0.28 -21.22 12.03
CA ILE A 18 -0.44 -20.21 13.09
C ILE A 18 0.86 -20.04 13.88
N PHE A 19 1.59 -21.12 14.15
CA PHE A 19 2.86 -21.05 14.89
C PHE A 19 3.97 -20.34 14.09
N LEU A 20 4.02 -20.53 12.76
CA LEU A 20 4.94 -19.82 11.86
C LEU A 20 4.64 -18.31 11.73
N LEU A 21 3.37 -17.92 11.81
CA LEU A 21 2.97 -16.50 11.80
C LEU A 21 3.36 -15.77 13.10
N VAL A 22 3.38 -16.47 14.24
CA VAL A 22 3.68 -15.87 15.55
C VAL A 22 5.19 -15.71 15.77
N THR A 23 6.04 -16.58 15.22
CA THR A 23 7.50 -16.47 15.38
C THR A 23 8.17 -15.42 14.49
N PHE A 24 7.51 -14.96 13.42
CA PHE A 24 8.04 -13.85 12.58
C PHE A 24 7.70 -12.46 13.13
N ALA A 25 6.74 -12.33 14.05
CA ALA A 25 6.31 -11.04 14.58
C ALA A 25 7.36 -10.37 15.51
N SER A 26 8.39 -11.11 15.95
CA SER A 26 9.33 -10.67 16.99
C SER A 26 10.47 -9.76 16.51
N ILE A 27 10.51 -9.36 15.22
CA ILE A 27 11.61 -8.54 14.65
C ILE A 27 11.08 -7.20 14.09
N VAL A 28 9.78 -6.90 14.24
CA VAL A 28 9.22 -5.67 13.67
C VAL A 28 9.34 -4.52 14.69
N GLN A 29 10.36 -3.68 14.53
CA GLN A 29 10.34 -2.33 15.07
C GLN A 29 9.35 -1.53 14.23
N ALA A 30 8.15 -1.30 14.76
CA ALA A 30 7.13 -0.51 14.11
C ALA A 30 7.58 0.96 14.16
N ASP A 31 7.91 1.52 12.99
CA ASP A 31 8.02 2.97 12.83
C ASP A 31 6.63 3.63 12.92
N ALA A 32 6.58 4.96 12.82
CA ALA A 32 5.40 5.80 13.07
C ALA A 32 4.05 5.08 12.79
N PRO A 33 3.09 5.07 13.74
CA PRO A 33 1.95 4.13 13.79
C PRO A 33 0.85 4.39 12.74
N PHE A 34 1.16 5.09 11.65
CA PHE A 34 0.23 5.51 10.63
C PHE A 34 0.71 5.06 9.25
N ILE A 35 -0.15 4.36 8.52
CA ILE A 35 -0.01 4.14 7.07
C ILE A 35 -0.26 5.51 6.41
N THR A 36 0.81 6.29 6.25
CA THR A 36 0.74 7.61 5.60
C THR A 36 1.91 7.72 4.65
N ASP A 37 1.65 8.13 3.41
CA ASP A 37 2.71 8.61 2.53
C ASP A 37 3.35 9.87 3.15
N ASP A 38 4.57 9.72 3.61
CA ASP A 38 5.48 10.79 4.00
C ASP A 38 6.69 10.79 3.04
N PRO A 39 7.48 11.87 2.99
CA PRO A 39 8.70 11.89 2.19
C PRO A 39 9.83 11.06 2.82
N ASP A 40 9.64 10.45 3.99
CA ASP A 40 10.69 9.67 4.63
C ASP A 40 11.00 8.42 3.79
N ILE A 41 12.27 8.02 3.90
CA ILE A 41 12.89 6.95 3.11
C ILE A 41 13.39 5.91 4.11
N SER A 42 13.10 4.64 3.86
CA SER A 42 13.68 3.53 4.63
C SER A 42 15.21 3.56 4.60
N ASP A 43 15.85 3.21 5.72
CA ASP A 43 17.31 3.11 5.77
C ASP A 43 17.84 2.10 4.73
N VAL A 44 19.07 2.30 4.26
CA VAL A 44 19.68 1.42 3.26
C VAL A 44 19.74 -0.02 3.76
N GLY A 45 19.16 -0.93 2.99
CA GLY A 45 19.06 -2.35 3.31
C GLY A 45 17.87 -2.71 4.21
N GLN A 46 17.09 -1.74 4.68
CA GLN A 46 15.89 -1.98 5.47
C GLN A 46 14.74 -2.41 4.56
N LEU A 47 14.09 -3.52 4.94
CA LEU A 47 12.90 -4.04 4.29
C LEU A 47 11.71 -3.86 5.24
N GLN A 48 10.68 -3.16 4.77
CA GLN A 48 9.40 -3.04 5.48
C GLN A 48 8.32 -3.80 4.70
N LEU A 49 7.47 -4.51 5.42
CA LEU A 49 6.38 -5.28 4.85
C LEU A 49 5.08 -4.90 5.54
N TYR A 50 4.10 -4.44 4.77
CA TYR A 50 2.78 -4.13 5.27
C TYR A 50 1.75 -5.10 4.71
N PHE A 51 0.85 -5.51 5.59
CA PHE A 51 -0.28 -6.34 5.24
C PHE A 51 -1.55 -5.64 5.71
N TYR A 52 -2.43 -5.29 4.77
CA TYR A 52 -3.61 -4.51 5.08
C TYR A 52 -4.82 -4.90 4.23
N SER A 53 -5.94 -4.29 4.60
CA SER A 53 -7.17 -4.34 3.83
C SER A 53 -7.71 -2.93 3.64
N THR A 54 -8.35 -2.69 2.50
CA THR A 54 -9.06 -1.45 2.25
C THR A 54 -10.48 -1.75 1.79
N VAL A 55 -11.40 -0.87 2.16
CA VAL A 55 -12.77 -0.88 1.65
C VAL A 55 -13.04 0.48 1.04
N GLN A 56 -13.39 0.49 -0.24
CA GLN A 56 -13.78 1.69 -0.97
C GLN A 56 -15.22 1.55 -1.43
N SER A 57 -16.05 2.52 -1.06
CA SER A 57 -17.46 2.56 -1.45
C SER A 57 -17.69 3.72 -2.42
N ALA A 58 -18.29 3.42 -3.56
CA ALA A 58 -18.78 4.39 -4.53
C ALA A 58 -20.28 4.16 -4.76
N LYS A 59 -20.97 5.15 -5.35
CA LYS A 59 -22.44 5.21 -5.47
C LYS A 59 -23.10 3.90 -5.95
N HIS A 60 -22.42 3.12 -6.80
CA HIS A 60 -22.95 1.90 -7.38
C HIS A 60 -22.05 0.66 -7.26
N THR A 61 -20.92 0.79 -6.58
CA THR A 61 -19.85 -0.22 -6.55
C THR A 61 -19.09 -0.12 -5.24
N ASN A 62 -18.85 -1.26 -4.60
CA ASN A 62 -17.89 -1.37 -3.51
C ASN A 62 -16.67 -2.17 -3.99
N GLN A 63 -15.51 -1.86 -3.43
CA GLN A 63 -14.27 -2.56 -3.66
C GLN A 63 -13.67 -2.92 -2.31
N ILE A 64 -13.20 -4.15 -2.20
CA ILE A 64 -12.45 -4.62 -1.03
C ILE A 64 -11.10 -5.11 -1.52
N ILE A 65 -10.02 -4.51 -1.05
CA ILE A 65 -8.68 -5.06 -1.28
C ILE A 65 -8.33 -5.87 -0.04
N PHE A 66 -8.18 -7.18 -0.21
CA PHE A 66 -7.68 -8.09 0.81
C PHE A 66 -7.35 -9.46 0.19
N PRO A 67 -6.14 -10.00 0.43
CA PRO A 67 -5.00 -9.33 1.05
C PRO A 67 -4.40 -8.23 0.15
N ALA A 68 -3.86 -7.18 0.75
CA ALA A 68 -2.85 -6.32 0.13
C ALA A 68 -1.51 -6.58 0.81
N LEU A 69 -0.49 -6.85 0.00
CA LEU A 69 0.91 -6.86 0.45
C LEU A 69 1.59 -5.62 -0.09
N GLU A 70 2.32 -4.93 0.75
CA GLU A 70 3.14 -3.78 0.40
C GLU A 70 4.56 -4.00 0.91
N ILE A 71 5.53 -3.63 0.10
CA ILE A 71 6.94 -3.93 0.28
C ILE A 71 7.72 -2.65 0.01
N ASP A 72 8.41 -2.15 1.03
CA ASP A 72 9.30 -1.00 0.91
C ASP A 72 10.74 -1.43 1.21
N TYR A 73 11.67 -1.00 0.36
CA TYR A 73 13.07 -1.36 0.49
C TYR A 73 13.98 -0.16 0.26
N GLY A 74 14.75 0.21 1.29
CA GLY A 74 15.80 1.22 1.18
C GLY A 74 16.93 0.71 0.29
N PHE A 75 16.99 1.17 -0.95
CA PHE A 75 17.91 0.63 -1.96
C PHE A 75 19.31 1.24 -1.85
N VAL A 76 19.37 2.58 -1.83
CA VAL A 76 20.58 3.39 -1.66
C VAL A 76 20.20 4.64 -0.87
N PRO A 77 21.16 5.47 -0.39
CA PRO A 77 20.81 6.68 0.35
C PRO A 77 19.78 7.52 -0.40
N ASN A 78 18.74 7.94 0.33
CA ASN A 78 17.62 8.73 -0.17
C ASN A 78 16.73 8.06 -1.23
N VAL A 79 16.86 6.75 -1.47
CA VAL A 79 16.07 6.01 -2.46
C VAL A 79 15.40 4.80 -1.84
N GLU A 80 14.09 4.72 -2.02
CA GLU A 80 13.26 3.58 -1.62
C GLU A 80 12.54 2.99 -2.83
N LEU A 81 12.53 1.67 -2.92
CA LEU A 81 11.73 0.93 -3.88
C LEU A 81 10.46 0.44 -3.18
N HIS A 82 9.31 0.66 -3.81
CA HIS A 82 8.02 0.31 -3.27
C HIS A 82 7.27 -0.60 -4.25
N LEU A 83 6.61 -1.64 -3.72
CA LEU A 83 5.77 -2.56 -4.48
C LEU A 83 4.50 -2.90 -3.71
N GLN A 84 3.34 -2.71 -4.33
CA GLN A 84 2.04 -3.10 -3.79
C GLN A 84 1.40 -4.20 -4.65
N ILE A 85 1.01 -5.31 -4.01
CA ILE A 85 0.37 -6.47 -4.63
C ILE A 85 -1.03 -6.65 -4.03
N PRO A 86 -2.07 -6.09 -4.67
CA PRO A 86 -3.43 -6.14 -4.16
C PRO A 86 -4.27 -7.30 -4.74
N ILE A 87 -4.98 -8.03 -3.87
CA ILE A 87 -6.12 -8.88 -4.27
C ILE A 87 -7.41 -8.08 -4.10
N LEU A 88 -8.10 -7.81 -5.20
CA LEU A 88 -9.32 -7.01 -5.24
C LEU A 88 -10.55 -7.93 -5.33
N THR A 89 -11.56 -7.63 -4.52
CA THR A 89 -12.95 -8.03 -4.72
C THR A 89 -13.76 -6.83 -5.19
N PHE A 90 -14.25 -6.88 -6.43
CA PHE A 90 -15.16 -5.91 -7.00
C PHE A 90 -16.62 -6.32 -6.74
N ILE A 91 -17.38 -5.49 -6.03
CA ILE A 91 -18.75 -5.75 -5.57
C ILE A 91 -19.69 -4.69 -6.18
N PRO A 92 -20.15 -4.88 -7.42
CA PRO A 92 -21.08 -3.98 -8.08
C PRO A 92 -22.54 -4.25 -7.68
N GLN A 93 -23.41 -3.24 -7.79
CA GLN A 93 -24.85 -3.39 -7.51
C GLN A 93 -25.64 -4.14 -8.61
N ARG A 94 -25.18 -4.07 -9.87
CA ARG A 94 -25.97 -4.50 -11.04
C ARG A 94 -25.28 -5.46 -12.00
N VAL A 95 -23.99 -5.74 -11.82
CA VAL A 95 -23.22 -6.68 -12.65
C VAL A 95 -22.60 -7.77 -11.80
N THR A 96 -21.87 -8.70 -12.41
CA THR A 96 -21.29 -9.84 -11.70
C THR A 96 -20.14 -9.39 -10.80
N ARG A 97 -20.12 -9.90 -9.56
CA ARG A 97 -19.00 -9.76 -8.63
C ARG A 97 -17.76 -10.45 -9.21
N ALA A 98 -16.60 -9.84 -9.02
CA ALA A 98 -15.32 -10.45 -9.40
C ALA A 98 -14.33 -10.40 -8.22
N ALA A 99 -13.40 -11.35 -8.19
CA ALA A 99 -12.28 -11.35 -7.28
C ALA A 99 -11.02 -11.89 -7.97
N GLY A 100 -9.88 -11.30 -7.68
CA GLY A 100 -8.59 -11.72 -8.21
C GLY A 100 -7.49 -10.69 -7.99
N LEU A 101 -6.32 -10.95 -8.58
CA LEU A 101 -5.22 -9.99 -8.62
C LEU A 101 -5.67 -8.69 -9.28
N SER A 102 -5.33 -7.57 -8.67
CA SER A 102 -5.51 -6.23 -9.24
C SER A 102 -4.20 -5.74 -9.86
N ASP A 103 -4.25 -4.59 -10.52
CA ASP A 103 -3.06 -3.93 -11.06
C ASP A 103 -2.03 -3.73 -9.94
N ILE A 104 -0.81 -4.22 -10.15
CA ILE A 104 0.32 -4.13 -9.22
C ILE A 104 0.90 -2.74 -9.31
N GLU A 105 1.10 -2.06 -8.18
CA GLU A 105 1.76 -0.76 -8.14
C GLU A 105 3.26 -0.95 -7.85
N ALA A 106 4.10 -0.29 -8.64
CA ALA A 106 5.53 -0.21 -8.40
C ALA A 106 5.97 1.26 -8.41
N SER A 107 6.71 1.66 -7.39
CA SER A 107 7.14 3.04 -7.19
C SER A 107 8.62 3.12 -6.88
N PHE A 108 9.22 4.22 -7.32
CA PHE A 108 10.57 4.62 -6.97
C PHE A 108 10.45 5.93 -6.19
N LYS A 109 10.76 5.95 -4.90
CA LYS A 109 10.74 7.16 -4.07
C LYS A 109 12.16 7.69 -3.95
N TYR A 110 12.36 8.97 -4.30
CA TYR A 110 13.66 9.64 -4.20
C TYR A 110 13.51 10.98 -3.47
N GLN A 111 14.13 11.06 -2.29
CA GLN A 111 14.26 12.30 -1.51
C GLN A 111 15.47 13.08 -2.01
N PHE A 112 15.24 14.21 -2.67
CA PHE A 112 16.33 15.01 -3.23
C PHE A 112 16.66 16.25 -2.40
N ILE A 113 15.83 16.57 -1.40
CA ILE A 113 16.11 17.59 -0.38
C ILE A 113 15.89 16.96 0.98
N ASP A 114 16.92 16.98 1.82
CA ASP A 114 16.81 16.61 3.22
C ASP A 114 16.19 17.73 4.04
N GLU A 115 15.44 17.36 5.07
CA GLU A 115 14.91 18.34 6.01
C GLU A 115 16.06 19.06 6.73
N THR A 116 15.94 20.38 6.84
CA THR A 116 16.84 21.21 7.66
C THR A 116 16.00 22.09 8.59
N THR A 117 16.66 22.90 9.42
CA THR A 117 15.98 23.92 10.23
C THR A 117 15.08 24.84 9.40
N TYR A 118 15.48 25.16 8.17
CA TYR A 118 14.82 26.15 7.32
C TYR A 118 14.04 25.57 6.14
N PHE A 119 14.37 24.37 5.68
CA PHE A 119 13.76 23.73 4.51
C PHE A 119 13.03 22.44 4.88
N PRO A 120 11.86 22.17 4.26
CA PRO A 120 11.23 20.85 4.34
C PRO A 120 12.04 19.81 3.58
N SER A 121 11.88 18.53 3.94
CA SER A 121 12.28 17.44 3.06
C SER A 121 11.40 17.45 1.82
N VAL A 122 11.98 17.05 0.68
CA VAL A 122 11.26 16.96 -0.59
C VAL A 122 11.63 15.68 -1.31
N ALA A 123 10.61 14.93 -1.71
CA ALA A 123 10.74 13.69 -2.45
C ALA A 123 9.86 13.69 -3.72
N ILE A 124 10.24 12.85 -4.67
CA ILE A 124 9.44 12.53 -5.85
C ILE A 124 9.21 11.01 -5.89
N VAL A 125 8.00 10.58 -6.27
CA VAL A 125 7.62 9.16 -6.26
C VAL A 125 7.11 8.70 -7.63
N PRO A 126 7.94 8.62 -8.69
CA PRO A 126 7.50 7.98 -9.92
C PRO A 126 6.87 6.61 -9.66
N THR A 127 5.60 6.47 -10.04
CA THR A 127 4.79 5.27 -9.82
C THR A 127 4.25 4.77 -11.14
N ILE A 128 4.22 3.45 -11.30
CA ILE A 128 3.52 2.76 -12.36
C ILE A 128 2.55 1.72 -11.76
N GLU A 129 1.30 1.73 -12.19
CA GLU A 129 0.41 0.58 -12.01
C GLU A 129 0.52 -0.29 -13.25
N LEU A 130 0.96 -1.52 -13.07
CA LEU A 130 1.12 -2.53 -14.11
C LEU A 130 -0.24 -3.18 -14.39
N PRO A 131 -0.62 -3.40 -15.67
CA PRO A 131 -1.91 -3.96 -16.04
C PRO A 131 -1.99 -5.48 -15.79
N THR A 132 -1.83 -5.90 -14.54
CA THR A 132 -1.85 -7.30 -14.11
C THR A 132 -3.25 -7.78 -13.75
N GLY A 133 -4.19 -6.87 -13.50
CA GLY A 133 -5.58 -7.18 -13.24
C GLY A 133 -6.37 -7.49 -14.50
N ASP A 134 -7.34 -8.39 -14.38
CA ASP A 134 -8.27 -8.72 -15.47
C ASP A 134 -9.29 -7.59 -15.68
N ALA A 135 -9.04 -6.76 -16.69
CA ALA A 135 -9.90 -5.63 -17.05
C ALA A 135 -11.31 -6.06 -17.48
N SER A 136 -11.48 -7.24 -18.08
CA SER A 136 -12.81 -7.75 -18.47
C SER A 136 -13.70 -8.04 -17.26
N ARG A 137 -13.07 -8.24 -16.10
CA ARG A 137 -13.72 -8.51 -14.82
C ARG A 137 -13.71 -7.31 -13.87
N ASN A 138 -13.30 -6.13 -14.32
CA ASN A 138 -13.12 -4.92 -13.50
C ASN A 138 -12.11 -5.11 -12.35
N LEU A 139 -11.07 -5.93 -12.57
CA LEU A 139 -9.98 -6.13 -11.61
C LEU A 139 -8.76 -5.24 -11.93
N GLY A 140 -8.75 -4.54 -13.05
CA GLY A 140 -7.70 -3.62 -13.46
C GLY A 140 -8.16 -2.71 -14.60
N ASN A 141 -7.31 -1.77 -15.01
CA ASN A 141 -7.62 -0.81 -16.08
C ASN A 141 -7.20 -1.33 -17.48
N GLY A 142 -6.50 -2.46 -17.56
CA GLY A 142 -6.08 -3.10 -18.82
C GLY A 142 -4.99 -2.36 -19.59
N ARG A 143 -4.38 -1.34 -18.96
CA ARG A 143 -3.27 -0.53 -19.49
C ARG A 143 -2.48 0.04 -18.32
N PRO A 144 -1.19 0.35 -18.49
CA PRO A 144 -0.40 0.95 -17.42
C PRO A 144 -0.94 2.33 -17.02
N TRP A 145 -0.88 2.62 -15.73
CA TRP A 145 -1.15 3.95 -15.16
C TRP A 145 0.15 4.54 -14.63
N TYR A 146 0.36 5.85 -14.77
CA TYR A 146 1.54 6.53 -14.23
C TYR A 146 1.15 7.61 -13.20
N LYS A 147 1.92 7.74 -12.12
CA LYS A 147 1.79 8.84 -11.16
C LYS A 147 3.17 9.44 -10.94
N LEU A 148 3.21 10.74 -10.65
CA LEU A 148 4.45 11.43 -10.35
C LEU A 148 4.21 12.40 -9.19
N PRO A 149 3.93 11.87 -7.99
CA PRO A 149 3.74 12.67 -6.80
C PRO A 149 5.06 13.35 -6.41
N PHE A 150 4.95 14.59 -5.98
CA PHE A 150 5.94 15.27 -5.15
C PHE A 150 5.46 15.23 -3.72
N TRP A 151 6.34 14.95 -2.77
CA TRP A 151 6.06 14.97 -1.34
C TRP A 151 6.93 16.00 -0.64
N PHE A 152 6.35 16.66 0.35
CA PHE A 152 7.00 17.66 1.19
C PHE A 152 6.77 17.30 2.65
N GLY A 153 7.79 17.40 3.49
CA GLY A 153 7.72 17.06 4.92
C GLY A 153 8.44 18.06 5.79
N LYS A 154 7.89 18.38 6.95
CA LYS A 154 8.56 19.24 7.94
C LYS A 154 8.16 18.85 9.35
N VAL A 155 9.15 18.66 10.20
CA VAL A 155 9.00 18.57 11.65
C VAL A 155 9.18 19.96 12.27
N LEU A 156 8.19 20.36 13.07
CA LEU A 156 8.05 21.64 13.76
C LEU A 156 7.88 21.42 15.27
N GLY A 157 9.00 21.13 15.95
CA GLY A 157 9.00 20.83 17.38
C GLY A 157 8.28 19.52 17.67
N LYS A 158 7.07 19.59 18.25
CA LYS A 158 6.23 18.41 18.50
C LYS A 158 5.29 18.07 17.34
N TRP A 159 5.22 18.92 16.32
CA TRP A 159 4.29 18.78 15.20
C TRP A 159 5.04 18.29 13.96
N ALA A 160 4.35 17.58 13.08
CA ALA A 160 4.87 17.26 11.76
C ALA A 160 3.82 17.57 10.68
N THR A 161 4.25 17.98 9.50
CA THR A 161 3.36 18.24 8.37
C THR A 161 3.91 17.62 7.12
N TYR A 162 3.03 16.95 6.37
CA TYR A 162 3.38 16.21 5.17
C TYR A 162 2.30 16.42 4.11
N GLY A 163 2.68 16.62 2.86
CA GLY A 163 1.72 16.81 1.78
C GLY A 163 2.31 16.48 0.43
N GLY A 164 1.45 16.09 -0.52
CA GLY A 164 1.92 15.67 -1.83
C GLY A 164 1.04 16.08 -3.01
N TRP A 165 1.65 16.13 -4.19
CA TRP A 165 1.08 16.73 -5.40
C TRP A 165 1.41 15.95 -6.68
N PHE A 166 0.41 15.78 -7.56
CA PHE A 166 0.45 15.37 -8.98
C PHE A 166 0.27 13.89 -9.35
N SER A 167 -0.62 13.65 -10.31
CA SER A 167 -0.78 12.39 -11.02
C SER A 167 -1.12 12.70 -12.48
N PHE A 168 -0.62 11.90 -13.43
CA PHE A 168 -0.82 12.13 -14.86
C PHE A 168 -1.17 10.83 -15.59
N GLN A 169 -2.30 10.83 -16.30
CA GLN A 169 -2.70 9.73 -17.17
C GLN A 169 -2.65 10.18 -18.64
N PRO A 170 -1.90 9.48 -19.52
CA PRO A 170 -2.06 9.67 -20.96
C PRO A 170 -3.53 9.42 -21.37
N GLY A 171 -4.23 10.45 -21.84
CA GLY A 171 -5.63 10.36 -22.31
C GLY A 171 -6.71 10.76 -21.30
N TYR A 172 -6.37 11.03 -20.04
CA TYR A 172 -7.30 11.58 -19.03
C TYR A 172 -6.60 12.65 -18.19
N ARG A 173 -7.15 13.86 -18.16
CA ARG A 173 -6.59 14.98 -17.38
C ARG A 173 -7.37 15.10 -16.07
N TYR A 174 -6.86 14.50 -14.99
CA TYR A 174 -7.37 14.75 -13.63
C TYR A 174 -6.21 15.16 -12.72
N ALA A 175 -6.39 16.25 -11.99
CA ALA A 175 -5.46 16.70 -10.96
C ALA A 175 -6.15 16.56 -9.59
N LYS A 176 -5.47 15.91 -8.63
CA LYS A 176 -5.94 15.77 -7.25
C LYS A 176 -4.84 16.27 -6.32
N LEU A 177 -5.19 17.23 -5.46
CA LEU A 177 -4.33 17.76 -4.41
C LEU A 177 -4.60 17.01 -3.12
N PHE A 178 -3.56 16.48 -2.47
CA PHE A 178 -3.68 15.87 -1.16
C PHE A 178 -2.81 16.64 -0.16
N ILE A 179 -3.47 17.35 0.76
CA ILE A 179 -2.82 18.06 1.86
C ILE A 179 -3.28 17.39 3.15
N ARG A 180 -2.35 16.98 4.01
CA ARG A 180 -2.67 16.37 5.31
C ARG A 180 -1.86 17.05 6.43
N TRP A 181 -2.50 17.21 7.58
CA TRP A 181 -1.87 17.71 8.80
C TRP A 181 -1.87 16.59 9.82
N LEU A 182 -0.72 16.32 10.44
CA LEU A 182 -0.56 15.28 11.45
C LEU A 182 0.00 15.89 12.73
N GLY A 183 -0.87 16.05 13.72
CA GLY A 183 -0.44 16.45 15.06
C GLY A 183 0.03 15.25 15.87
N PHE A 184 1.24 15.33 16.41
CA PHE A 184 1.73 14.38 17.38
C PHE A 184 1.96 15.06 18.73
N THR A 185 1.80 14.29 19.80
CA THR A 185 2.40 14.59 21.09
C THR A 185 3.32 13.41 21.37
N ILE A 186 4.63 13.65 21.39
CA ILE A 186 5.65 12.69 21.86
C ILE A 186 5.48 12.48 23.36
#